data_AF-A0A1F3JUV9-F1
#
_entry.id   AF-A0A1F3JUV9-F1
#
_cell.length_a   1.000
_cell.length_b   1.000
_cell.length_c   1.000
_cell.angle_alpha   90.00
_cell.angle_beta   90.00
_cell.angle_gamma   90.00
#
_symmetry.space_group_name_H-M   'P 1'
#
loop_
_entity.id
_entity.type
_entity.pdbx_description
1 polymer ?
#
loop_
_entity_poly.entity_id
_entity_poly.type
_entity_poly.pdbx_seq_one_letter_code
_entity_poly.pdbx_strand_id
1 'polypeptide(L)'
;MVLREEIIEIEYSPEDENGKKQTKQKRKLRLKKVCYQDEQNRYFEFITNSMESKAEEVAFLYKKRWGIELLFKKMKQNFQLHYFYGENENAIRTQVWCTLIAQLLMTVIQKMAQTKKAFSVVASLVRMHLISLLDVFELLRSTKREHLKKQSSPPHLCN
;
A
#
# COMPACT_ATOMS: atom_id res chain seq x y z
N MET A 1 4.54 -21.22 -10.86
CA MET A 1 5.46 -21.78 -11.85
C MET A 1 5.37 -21.00 -13.15
N VAL A 2 6.51 -20.73 -13.80
CA VAL A 2 6.54 -20.14 -15.14
C VAL A 2 6.14 -21.21 -16.15
N LEU A 3 5.17 -20.91 -17.01
CA LEU A 3 4.66 -21.85 -18.01
C LEU A 3 5.27 -21.60 -19.39
N ARG A 4 5.43 -20.33 -19.77
CA ARG A 4 5.90 -19.94 -21.10
C ARG A 4 6.47 -18.53 -21.08
N GLU A 5 7.54 -18.32 -21.83
CA GLU A 5 8.11 -17.00 -22.10
C GLU A 5 8.28 -16.85 -23.61
N GLU A 6 7.81 -15.73 -24.16
CA GLU A 6 7.80 -15.47 -25.59
C GLU A 6 8.15 -14.01 -25.84
N ILE A 7 8.94 -13.74 -26.89
CA ILE A 7 9.16 -12.38 -27.37
C ILE A 7 8.19 -12.13 -28.52
N ILE A 8 7.41 -11.06 -28.40
CA ILE A 8 6.40 -10.62 -29.37
C ILE A 8 6.86 -9.32 -30.00
N GLU A 9 6.71 -9.22 -31.31
CA GLU A 9 6.87 -7.98 -32.05
C GLU A 9 5.51 -7.46 -32.52
N ILE A 10 5.18 -6.24 -32.13
CA ILE A 10 3.93 -5.58 -32.49
C ILE A 10 4.26 -4.39 -33.39
N GLU A 11 3.60 -4.31 -34.55
CA GLU A 11 3.60 -3.11 -35.37
C GLU A 11 2.43 -2.20 -34.95
N TYR A 12 2.71 -0.94 -34.65
CA TYR A 12 1.67 0.05 -34.36
C TYR A 12 1.92 1.37 -35.11
N SER A 13 0.83 2.07 -35.44
CA SER A 13 0.90 3.43 -35.98
C SER A 13 0.81 4.42 -34.82
N PRO A 14 1.79 5.31 -34.61
CA PRO A 14 1.75 6.27 -33.53
C PRO A 14 0.61 7.28 -33.73
N GLU A 15 0.03 7.73 -32.62
CA GLU A 15 -0.95 8.82 -32.59
C GLU A 15 -0.21 10.15 -32.44
N ASP A 16 -0.65 11.16 -33.18
CA ASP A 16 -0.15 12.53 -33.08
C ASP A 16 -0.71 13.25 -31.82
N GLU A 17 -0.22 14.44 -31.49
CA GLU A 17 -0.69 15.22 -30.32
C GLU A 17 -2.21 15.50 -30.35
N ASN A 18 -2.80 15.47 -31.54
CA ASN A 18 -4.24 15.63 -31.79
C ASN A 18 -5.03 14.29 -31.80
N GLY A 19 -4.42 13.18 -31.37
CA GLY A 19 -5.03 11.84 -31.35
C GLY A 19 -5.23 11.20 -32.73
N LYS A 20 -4.69 11.80 -33.80
CA LYS A 20 -4.83 11.28 -35.16
C LYS A 20 -3.78 10.20 -35.44
N LYS A 21 -4.21 8.98 -35.78
CA LYS A 21 -3.30 7.88 -36.13
C LYS A 21 -2.51 8.21 -37.39
N GLN A 22 -1.20 8.21 -37.29
CA GLN A 22 -0.31 8.42 -38.43
C GLN A 22 -0.13 7.09 -39.19
N THR A 23 -1.10 6.73 -40.03
CA THR A 23 -1.11 5.46 -40.79
C THR A 23 0.12 5.27 -41.68
N LYS A 24 0.82 6.37 -42.04
CA LYS A 24 2.04 6.35 -42.86
C LYS A 24 3.30 5.93 -42.09
N GLN A 25 3.33 6.08 -40.77
CA GLN A 25 4.44 5.61 -39.95
C GLN A 25 4.04 4.33 -39.22
N LYS A 26 4.80 3.26 -39.44
CA LYS A 26 4.70 2.03 -38.64
C LYS A 26 5.93 1.94 -37.74
N ARG A 27 5.73 1.76 -36.45
CA ARG A 27 6.79 1.49 -35.47
C ARG A 27 6.67 0.05 -34.98
N LYS A 28 7.81 -0.59 -34.78
CA LYS A 28 7.90 -1.94 -34.21
C LYS A 28 8.21 -1.82 -32.72
N LEU A 29 7.44 -2.51 -31.88
CA LEU A 29 7.68 -2.63 -30.46
C LEU A 29 7.97 -4.09 -30.11
N ARG A 30 9.12 -4.34 -29.51
CA ARG A 30 9.48 -5.64 -28.96
C ARG A 30 8.96 -5.71 -27.53
N LEU A 31 8.19 -6.74 -27.22
CA LEU A 31 7.60 -7.00 -25.91
C LEU A 31 7.89 -8.44 -25.51
N LYS A 32 7.92 -8.72 -24.22
CA LYS A 32 8.02 -10.07 -23.67
C LYS A 32 6.68 -10.45 -23.05
N LYS A 33 6.10 -11.54 -23.51
CA LYS A 33 4.93 -12.18 -22.91
C LYS A 33 5.38 -13.28 -21.96
N VAL A 34 4.83 -13.25 -20.75
CA VAL A 34 5.13 -14.19 -19.68
C VAL A 34 3.83 -14.86 -19.25
N CYS A 35 3.77 -16.18 -19.33
CA CYS A 35 2.69 -16.97 -18.78
C CYS A 35 3.12 -17.54 -17.44
N TYR A 36 2.38 -17.22 -16.38
CA TYR A 36 2.67 -17.60 -15.01
C TYR A 36 1.45 -18.30 -14.40
N GLN A 37 1.72 -19.37 -13.65
CA GLN A 37 0.71 -20.06 -12.85
C GLN A 37 1.00 -19.89 -11.38
N ASP A 38 0.01 -19.56 -10.57
CA ASP A 38 0.17 -19.50 -9.13
C ASP A 38 -0.04 -20.85 -8.44
N GLU A 39 0.12 -20.87 -7.11
CA GLU A 39 -0.08 -22.04 -6.26
C GLU A 39 -1.55 -22.50 -6.20
N GLN A 40 -2.50 -21.62 -6.55
CA GLN A 40 -3.92 -21.93 -6.64
C GLN A 40 -4.32 -22.40 -8.05
N ASN A 41 -3.35 -22.75 -8.89
CA ASN A 41 -3.56 -23.24 -10.25
C ASN A 41 -4.18 -22.19 -11.19
N ARG A 42 -4.14 -20.89 -10.84
CA ARG A 42 -4.66 -19.79 -11.68
C ARG A 42 -3.60 -19.36 -12.70
N TYR A 43 -4.06 -19.13 -13.93
CA TYR A 43 -3.22 -18.75 -15.06
C TYR A 43 -3.23 -17.23 -15.25
N PHE A 44 -2.05 -16.64 -15.41
CA PHE A 44 -1.85 -15.23 -15.66
C PHE A 44 -0.96 -15.04 -16.88
N GLU A 45 -1.31 -14.07 -17.72
CA GLU A 45 -0.48 -13.63 -18.83
C GLU A 45 -0.06 -12.17 -18.58
N PHE A 46 1.24 -11.92 -18.62
CA PHE A 46 1.82 -10.61 -18.43
C PHE A 46 2.55 -10.18 -19.70
N ILE A 47 2.50 -8.88 -19.99
CA ILE A 47 3.28 -8.25 -21.05
C ILE A 47 4.22 -7.25 -20.38
N THR A 48 5.50 -7.28 -20.76
CA THR A 48 6.53 -6.37 -20.25
C THR A 48 7.44 -5.90 -21.39
N ASN A 49 7.96 -4.68 -21.25
CA ASN A 49 9.02 -4.15 -22.12
C ASN A 49 10.43 -4.49 -21.59
N SER A 50 10.55 -5.04 -20.38
CA SER A 50 11.82 -5.48 -19.81
C SER A 50 12.17 -6.87 -20.35
N MET A 51 13.26 -6.94 -21.11
CA MET A 51 13.76 -8.18 -21.71
C MET A 51 14.62 -8.99 -20.74
N GLU A 52 15.25 -8.32 -19.77
CA GLU A 52 16.21 -8.92 -18.83
C GLU A 52 15.52 -9.54 -17.61
N SER A 53 14.34 -9.02 -17.23
CA SER A 53 13.60 -9.51 -16.07
C SER A 53 13.12 -10.94 -16.27
N LYS A 54 13.29 -11.76 -15.22
CA LYS A 54 12.79 -13.14 -15.20
C LYS A 54 11.26 -13.16 -15.13
N ALA A 55 10.60 -14.15 -15.71
CA ALA A 55 9.16 -14.30 -15.64
C ALA A 55 8.58 -14.23 -14.20
N GLU A 56 9.26 -14.84 -13.23
CA GLU A 56 8.84 -14.81 -11.83
C GLU A 56 8.90 -13.39 -11.24
N GLU A 57 9.93 -12.63 -11.60
CA GLU A 57 10.09 -11.25 -11.18
C GLU A 57 9.00 -10.36 -11.77
N VAL A 58 8.65 -10.57 -13.04
CA VAL A 58 7.53 -9.88 -13.70
C VAL A 58 6.21 -10.18 -12.97
N ALA A 59 5.92 -11.45 -12.70
CA ALA A 59 4.73 -11.85 -11.96
C ALA A 59 4.71 -11.26 -10.53
N PHE A 60 5.85 -11.26 -9.84
CA PHE A 60 5.98 -10.66 -8.51
C PHE A 60 5.78 -9.14 -8.52
N LEU A 61 6.32 -8.44 -9.52
CA LEU A 61 6.13 -7.00 -9.69
C LEU A 61 4.65 -6.68 -9.96
N TYR A 62 3.99 -7.45 -10.82
CA TYR A 62 2.55 -7.32 -11.04
C TYR A 62 1.73 -7.56 -9.77
N LYS A 63 2.15 -8.49 -8.90
CA LYS A 63 1.51 -8.69 -7.58
C LYS A 63 1.60 -7.44 -6.69
N LYS A 64 2.65 -6.62 -6.82
CA LYS A 64 2.77 -5.35 -6.08
C LYS A 64 1.79 -4.28 -6.55
N ARG A 65 1.20 -4.40 -7.75
CA ARG A 65 0.16 -3.46 -8.26
C ARG A 65 -1.02 -3.34 -7.30
N TRP A 66 -1.44 -4.44 -6.68
CA TRP A 66 -2.52 -4.44 -5.66
C TRP A 66 -2.20 -3.54 -4.46
N GLY A 67 -0.92 -3.31 -4.17
CA GLY A 67 -0.50 -2.40 -3.10
C GLY A 67 -1.01 -0.97 -3.28
N ILE A 68 -1.13 -0.50 -4.52
CA ILE A 68 -1.67 0.83 -4.84
C ILE A 68 -3.17 0.90 -4.51
N GLU A 69 -3.93 -0.14 -4.85
CA GLU A 69 -5.36 -0.21 -4.53
C GLU A 69 -5.59 -0.23 -3.01
N LEU A 70 -4.74 -0.97 -2.28
CA LEU A 70 -4.79 -0.97 -0.81
C LEU A 70 -4.40 0.39 -0.21
N LEU A 71 -3.43 1.10 -0.80
CA LEU A 71 -3.07 2.47 -0.41
C LEU A 71 -4.26 3.41 -0.56
N PHE A 72 -4.91 3.42 -1.73
CA PHE A 72 -6.10 4.25 -1.97
C PHE A 72 -7.28 3.86 -1.08
N LYS A 73 -7.46 2.57 -0.80
CA LYS A 73 -8.47 2.10 0.15
C LYS A 73 -8.21 2.64 1.56
N LYS A 74 -6.98 2.53 2.05
CA LYS A 74 -6.59 3.09 3.37
C LYS A 74 -6.75 4.60 3.41
N MET A 75 -6.40 5.29 2.32
CA MET A 75 -6.54 6.74 2.22
C MET A 75 -8.02 7.15 2.32
N LYS A 76 -8.92 6.50 1.58
CA LYS A 76 -10.35 6.79 1.65
C LYS A 76 -11.00 6.41 2.98
N GLN A 77 -10.52 5.35 3.65
CA GLN A 77 -11.10 4.89 4.92
C GLN A 77 -10.63 5.68 6.14
N ASN A 78 -9.35 6.06 6.19
CA ASN A 78 -8.78 6.69 7.39
C ASN A 78 -8.82 8.22 7.34
N PHE A 79 -9.03 8.80 6.17
CA PHE A 79 -9.14 10.24 5.99
C PHE A 79 -10.56 10.60 5.58
N GLN A 80 -11.11 11.64 6.22
CA GLN A 80 -12.45 12.16 5.94
C GLN A 80 -12.43 12.94 4.62
N LEU A 81 -12.18 12.26 3.50
CA LEU A 81 -12.23 12.87 2.15
C LEU A 81 -13.65 13.24 1.71
N HIS A 82 -14.66 12.94 2.54
CA HIS A 82 -16.04 13.38 2.34
C HIS A 82 -16.33 14.79 2.86
N TYR A 83 -15.48 15.30 3.76
CA TYR A 83 -15.65 16.63 4.36
C TYR A 83 -14.36 17.42 4.14
N PHE A 84 -14.40 18.35 3.18
CA PHE A 84 -13.30 19.27 2.94
C PHE A 84 -13.42 20.48 3.86
N TYR A 85 -12.28 20.93 4.40
CA TYR A 85 -12.24 22.12 5.26
C TYR A 85 -12.48 23.44 4.51
N GLY A 86 -12.57 23.39 3.17
CA GLY A 86 -12.92 24.51 2.31
C GLY A 86 -13.30 24.04 0.91
N GLU A 87 -14.09 24.84 0.21
CA GLU A 87 -14.61 24.53 -1.14
C GLU A 87 -13.65 24.94 -2.28
N ASN A 88 -12.51 25.56 -1.95
CA ASN A 88 -11.49 25.96 -2.92
C ASN A 88 -10.63 24.75 -3.37
N GLU A 89 -10.35 24.64 -4.67
CA GLU A 89 -9.47 23.62 -5.25
C GLU A 89 -8.11 23.55 -4.52
N ASN A 90 -7.53 24.69 -4.16
CA ASN A 90 -6.26 24.74 -3.45
C ASN A 90 -6.34 24.12 -2.05
N ALA A 91 -7.48 24.29 -1.35
CA ALA A 91 -7.71 23.72 -0.03
C ALA A 91 -7.84 22.20 -0.13
N ILE A 92 -8.57 21.71 -1.14
CA ILE A 92 -8.72 20.28 -1.43
C ILE A 92 -7.35 19.66 -1.76
N ARG A 93 -6.58 20.30 -2.65
CA ARG A 93 -5.24 19.84 -3.05
C ARG A 93 -4.30 19.75 -1.85
N THR A 94 -4.30 20.77 -0.99
CA THR A 94 -3.49 20.78 0.24
C THR A 94 -3.91 19.66 1.20
N GLN A 95 -5.21 19.45 1.39
CA GLN A 95 -5.73 18.37 2.24
C GLN A 95 -5.31 16.98 1.73
N VAL A 96 -5.29 16.76 0.42
CA VAL A 96 -4.79 15.52 -0.19
C VAL A 96 -3.29 15.35 0.06
N TRP A 97 -2.48 16.41 -0.13
CA TRP A 97 -1.04 16.35 0.15
C TRP A 97 -0.74 16.04 1.62
N CYS A 98 -1.41 16.73 2.56
CA CYS A 98 -1.28 16.46 3.99
C CYS A 98 -1.68 15.01 4.33
N THR A 99 -2.75 14.51 3.70
CA THR A 99 -3.22 13.13 3.86
C THR A 99 -2.16 12.11 3.41
N LEU A 100 -1.53 12.34 2.26
CA LEU A 100 -0.46 11.47 1.75
C LEU A 100 0.77 11.47 2.66
N ILE A 101 1.19 12.65 3.14
CA ILE A 101 2.31 12.78 4.08
C ILE A 101 2.01 12.06 5.39
N ALA A 102 0.82 12.28 5.97
CA ALA A 102 0.41 11.61 7.20
C ALA A 102 0.36 10.08 7.03
N GLN A 103 -0.18 9.58 5.91
CA GLN A 103 -0.21 8.15 5.60
C GLN A 103 1.20 7.54 5.53
N LEU A 104 2.16 8.25 4.91
CA LEU A 104 3.55 7.83 4.84
C LEU A 104 4.19 7.78 6.24
N LEU A 105 4.04 8.85 7.03
CA LEU A 105 4.57 8.92 8.39
C LEU A 105 4.02 7.81 9.28
N MET A 106 2.71 7.57 9.24
CA MET A 106 2.06 6.48 9.99
C MET A 106 2.62 5.11 9.60
N THR A 107 2.90 4.90 8.30
CA THR A 107 3.49 3.64 7.81
C THR A 107 4.94 3.48 8.30
N VAL A 108 5.73 4.55 8.30
CA VAL A 108 7.10 4.55 8.82
C VAL A 108 7.12 4.27 10.32
N ILE A 109 6.28 4.96 11.10
CA ILE A 109 6.15 4.76 12.54
C ILE A 109 5.77 3.32 12.86
N GLN A 110 4.78 2.75 12.15
CA GLN A 110 4.36 1.37 12.34
C GLN A 110 5.51 0.38 12.05
N LYS A 111 6.32 0.65 11.02
CA LYS A 111 7.45 -0.19 10.63
C LYS A 111 8.61 -0.09 11.62
N MET A 112 8.93 1.11 12.08
CA MET A 112 9.96 1.37 13.10
C MET A 112 9.58 0.78 14.46
N ALA A 113 8.31 0.89 14.86
CA ALA A 113 7.80 0.33 16.12
C ALA A 113 7.69 -1.21 16.09
N GLN A 114 7.92 -1.87 14.94
CA GLN A 114 7.76 -3.31 14.73
C GLN A 114 6.43 -3.87 15.27
N THR A 115 5.38 -3.04 15.26
CA THR A 115 4.11 -3.37 15.91
C THR A 115 3.21 -4.15 14.96
N LYS A 116 2.64 -5.27 15.45
CA LYS A 116 1.65 -6.06 14.72
C LYS A 116 0.22 -5.49 14.85
N LYS A 117 0.06 -4.33 15.49
CA LYS A 117 -1.24 -3.66 15.67
C LYS A 117 -1.80 -3.21 14.30
N ALA A 118 -3.13 -3.27 14.17
CA ALA A 118 -3.82 -2.79 12.98
C ALA A 118 -3.58 -1.28 12.77
N PHE A 119 -3.56 -0.83 11.50
CA PHE A 119 -3.29 0.56 11.14
C PHE A 119 -4.24 1.55 11.84
N SER A 120 -5.53 1.22 11.94
CA SER A 120 -6.53 2.05 12.62
C SER A 120 -6.20 2.26 14.10
N VAL A 121 -5.69 1.24 14.79
CA VAL A 121 -5.30 1.33 16.21
C VAL A 121 -4.10 2.27 16.38
N VAL A 122 -3.10 2.13 15.52
CA VAL A 122 -1.92 3.02 15.52
C VAL A 122 -2.36 4.47 15.26
N ALA A 123 -3.22 4.68 14.25
CA ALA A 123 -3.74 6.01 13.92
C ALA A 123 -4.56 6.63 15.05
N SER A 124 -5.40 5.86 15.74
CA SER A 124 -6.15 6.32 16.91
C SER A 124 -5.23 6.69 18.08
N LEU A 125 -4.22 5.88 18.37
CA LEU A 125 -3.24 6.17 19.44
C LEU A 125 -2.46 7.44 19.12
N VAL A 126 -1.94 7.57 17.89
CA VAL A 126 -1.26 8.80 17.46
C VAL A 126 -2.20 9.99 17.59
N ARG A 127 -3.45 9.89 17.14
CA ARG A 127 -4.44 10.98 17.27
C ARG A 127 -4.69 11.40 18.72
N MET A 128 -4.85 10.44 19.63
CA MET A 128 -5.09 10.72 21.05
C MET A 128 -3.87 11.36 21.74
N HIS A 129 -2.67 10.93 21.37
CA HIS A 129 -1.44 11.33 22.07
C HIS A 129 -0.64 12.41 21.33
N LEU A 130 -1.11 12.89 20.16
CA LEU A 130 -0.45 13.93 19.36
C LEU A 130 -0.27 15.22 20.17
N ILE A 131 -1.26 15.58 20.99
CA ILE A 131 -1.24 16.78 21.84
C ILE A 131 -0.38 16.56 23.09
N SER A 132 -0.23 15.31 23.53
CA SER A 132 0.36 14.99 24.83
C SER A 132 1.89 14.87 24.83
N LEU A 133 2.58 15.09 23.69
CA LEU A 133 4.06 15.00 23.57
C LEU A 133 4.67 13.71 24.17
N LEU A 134 3.89 12.62 24.21
CA LEU A 134 4.36 11.31 24.68
C LEU A 134 5.16 10.60 23.60
N ASP A 135 6.13 9.77 24.00
CA ASP A 135 6.86 8.93 23.05
C ASP A 135 5.93 7.88 22.43
N VAL A 136 5.54 8.16 21.19
CA VAL A 136 4.68 7.30 20.37
C VAL A 136 5.25 5.90 20.22
N PHE A 137 6.58 5.74 20.17
CA PHE A 137 7.21 4.42 20.05
C PHE A 137 7.11 3.60 21.32
N GLU A 138 7.25 4.24 22.49
CA GLU A 138 7.03 3.57 23.78
C GLU A 138 5.57 3.11 23.91
N LEU A 139 4.61 3.97 23.54
CA LEU A 139 3.19 3.64 23.57
C LEU A 139 2.80 2.53 22.60
N LEU A 140 3.36 2.53 21.39
CA LEU A 140 3.07 1.49 20.39
C LEU A 140 3.67 0.12 20.77
N ARG A 141 4.78 0.14 21.53
CA ARG A 141 5.44 -1.06 22.08
C ARG A 141 4.78 -1.52 23.39
N SER A 142 4.25 -0.60 24.20
CA SER A 142 3.60 -0.91 25.47
C SER A 142 2.30 -1.68 25.20
N THR A 143 2.42 -3.00 25.29
CA THR A 143 1.32 -3.95 25.07
C THR A 143 0.63 -4.31 26.38
N LYS A 144 1.21 -3.91 27.52
CA LYS A 144 0.72 -4.24 28.83
C LYS A 144 -0.21 -3.14 29.36
N ARG A 145 -1.52 -3.32 29.15
CA ARG A 145 -2.38 -3.21 30.32
C ARG A 145 -1.96 -4.35 31.23
N GLU A 146 -1.09 -4.06 32.19
CA GLU A 146 -1.14 -4.84 33.43
C GLU A 146 -2.56 -4.62 33.94
N HIS A 147 -3.46 -5.54 33.63
CA HIS A 147 -4.50 -5.86 34.57
C HIS A 147 -3.74 -6.23 35.84
N LEU A 148 -3.56 -5.24 36.72
CA LEU A 148 -3.32 -5.47 38.12
C LEU A 148 -4.55 -6.28 38.57
N LYS A 149 -4.49 -7.60 38.36
CA LYS A 149 -5.28 -8.55 39.12
C LYS A 149 -4.81 -8.31 40.54
N LYS A 150 -5.50 -7.41 41.23
CA LYS A 150 -5.52 -7.38 42.68
C LYS A 150 -6.23 -8.67 43.09
N GLN A 151 -5.55 -9.81 43.00
CA GLN A 151 -5.88 -10.96 43.83
C GLN A 151 -5.45 -10.55 45.23
N SER A 152 -6.33 -9.81 45.90
CA SER A 152 -6.39 -9.84 47.35
C SER A 152 -6.86 -11.24 47.72
N SER A 153 -5.95 -12.20 47.75
CA SER A 153 -6.16 -13.45 48.49
C SER A 153 -6.33 -13.03 49.96
N PRO A 154 -7.42 -13.40 50.65
CA PRO A 154 -7.56 -13.06 52.05
C PRO A 154 -6.46 -13.75 52.87
N PRO A 155 -5.93 -13.11 53.92
CA PRO A 155 -4.93 -13.73 54.77
C PRO A 155 -5.56 -14.90 55.52
N HIS A 156 -5.27 -16.12 55.09
CA HIS A 156 -5.45 -17.30 55.94
C HIS A 156 -4.18 -17.48 56.75
N LEU A 157 -4.16 -16.88 57.94
CA LEU A 157 -3.24 -17.20 59.03
C LEU A 157 -4.05 -17.19 60.31
N CYS A 158 -4.51 -18.36 60.73
CA CYS A 158 -4.65 -18.74 62.13
C CYS A 158 -4.46 -20.27 62.20
N ASN A 159 -3.63 -20.65 63.18
CA ASN A 159 -3.15 -21.99 63.49
C ASN A 159 -4.26 -22.97 63.85
#